data_AF-A0A1L9B668-F1
#
_entry.id   AF-A0A1L9B668-F1
#
_cell.length_a   1.000
_cell.length_b   1.000
_cell.length_c   1.000
_cell.angle_alpha   90.00
_cell.angle_beta   90.00
_cell.angle_gamma   90.00
#
_symmetry.space_group_name_H-M   'P 1'
#
loop_
_entity.id
_entity.type
_entity.pdbx_description
1 polymer ?
#
loop_
_entity_poly.entity_id
_entity_poly.type
_entity_poly.pdbx_seq_one_letter_code
_entity_poly.pdbx_strand_id
1 'polypeptide(L)'
;MNYWVLKAESADGAIIDALPKDSPTNWKFSKGEPLARQFPAGGKVSFSDHFPDRRKLYDFVRNTVGVLLVSSRVRQVLEELHVDNVEFLPITMCDHQWNSVGEGYGLLNVLGSQDVIDMKKSDYDIDPITKREITRLGNLVLTKDSIDPKADLFRARNMMELILISDRVREAFIKAGLTGFKAHPAEGFDDMFA
;
A
#
# COMPACT_ATOMS: atom_id res chain seq x y z
N MET A 1 20.47 7.51 -0.02
CA MET A 1 19.41 6.50 0.06
C MET A 1 18.43 6.78 -1.05
N ASN A 2 18.03 5.77 -1.84
CA ASN A 2 16.96 5.93 -2.81
C ASN A 2 15.63 5.49 -2.20
N TYR A 3 14.56 6.00 -2.78
CA TYR A 3 13.19 5.67 -2.41
C TYR A 3 12.44 5.19 -3.64
N TRP A 4 11.43 4.36 -3.39
CA TRP A 4 10.65 3.67 -4.41
C TRP A 4 9.17 3.79 -4.10
N VAL A 5 8.36 4.03 -5.13
CA VAL A 5 6.90 3.95 -5.00
C VAL A 5 6.51 2.48 -4.98
N LEU A 6 5.86 2.06 -3.90
CA LEU A 6 5.40 0.68 -3.68
C LEU A 6 3.98 0.52 -4.22
N LYS A 7 3.79 -0.44 -5.14
CA LYS A 7 2.48 -0.82 -5.68
C LYS A 7 2.28 -2.33 -5.57
N ALA A 8 1.06 -2.75 -5.24
CA ALA A 8 0.63 -4.12 -5.45
C ALA A 8 0.36 -4.32 -6.96
N GLU A 9 1.16 -5.13 -7.62
CA GLU A 9 1.10 -5.36 -9.06
C GLU A 9 1.30 -6.85 -9.37
N SER A 10 0.33 -7.42 -10.08
CA SER A 10 0.34 -8.79 -10.55
C SER A 10 -0.57 -8.92 -11.78
N ALA A 11 -0.12 -9.64 -12.80
CA ALA A 11 -0.86 -9.80 -14.05
C ALA A 11 -2.04 -10.79 -13.91
N ASP A 12 -1.82 -11.91 -13.22
CA ASP A 12 -2.72 -13.07 -13.07
C ASP A 12 -3.24 -13.28 -11.62
N GLY A 13 -2.81 -12.41 -10.69
CA GLY A 13 -3.18 -12.49 -9.28
C GLY A 13 -4.65 -12.17 -9.03
N ALA A 14 -5.19 -12.74 -7.95
CA ALA A 14 -6.52 -12.44 -7.45
C ALA A 14 -6.67 -10.93 -7.19
N ILE A 15 -7.89 -10.43 -7.39
CA ILE A 15 -8.27 -9.04 -7.13
C ILE A 15 -9.36 -9.04 -6.07
N ILE A 16 -9.27 -8.13 -5.11
CA ILE A 16 -10.27 -7.93 -4.06
C ILE A 16 -11.02 -6.62 -4.30
N ASP A 17 -12.35 -6.65 -4.29
CA ASP A 17 -13.16 -5.46 -4.58
C ASP A 17 -13.82 -4.81 -3.37
N ALA A 18 -13.69 -5.43 -2.20
CA ALA A 18 -14.34 -4.95 -1.00
C ALA A 18 -13.47 -5.15 0.23
N LEU A 19 -13.59 -4.22 1.16
CA LEU A 19 -13.16 -4.41 2.54
C LEU A 19 -14.11 -5.36 3.27
N PRO A 20 -13.70 -5.94 4.40
CA PRO A 20 -14.63 -6.72 5.22
C PRO A 20 -15.88 -5.93 5.60
N LYS A 21 -16.98 -6.64 5.78
CA LYS A 21 -18.20 -6.06 6.33
C LYS A 21 -17.91 -5.38 7.68
N ASP A 22 -18.54 -4.24 7.92
CA ASP A 22 -18.37 -3.41 9.12
C ASP A 22 -16.97 -2.76 9.25
N SER A 23 -16.19 -2.74 8.16
CA SER A 23 -14.98 -1.91 8.09
C SER A 23 -15.29 -0.42 8.20
N PRO A 24 -14.33 0.39 8.67
CA PRO A 24 -14.41 1.84 8.52
C PRO A 24 -14.63 2.25 7.07
N THR A 25 -15.20 3.44 6.86
CA THR A 25 -15.33 4.04 5.53
C THR A 25 -13.97 4.14 4.84
N ASN A 26 -13.88 3.78 3.56
CA ASN A 26 -12.62 3.66 2.80
C ASN A 26 -11.66 4.85 2.98
N TRP A 27 -12.17 6.08 2.96
CA TRP A 27 -11.35 7.30 3.10
C TRP A 27 -10.50 7.34 4.39
N LYS A 28 -10.89 6.62 5.46
CA LYS A 28 -10.12 6.52 6.70
C LYS A 28 -8.80 5.76 6.52
N PHE A 29 -8.74 4.79 5.60
CA PHE A 29 -7.52 4.02 5.31
C PHE A 29 -6.45 4.87 4.59
N SER A 30 -6.85 6.01 4.02
CA SER A 30 -5.97 6.99 3.38
C SER A 30 -5.56 8.12 4.34
N LYS A 31 -5.75 7.98 5.67
CA LYS A 31 -5.34 9.01 6.66
C LYS A 31 -4.06 8.67 7.43
N GLY A 32 -3.58 7.43 7.34
CA GLY A 32 -2.38 7.00 8.08
C GLY A 32 -2.56 7.01 9.60
N GLU A 33 -3.80 6.85 10.06
CA GLU A 33 -4.15 6.75 11.48
C GLU A 33 -4.37 5.27 11.87
N PRO A 34 -4.16 4.89 13.14
CA PRO A 34 -4.46 3.54 13.61
C PRO A 34 -5.95 3.21 13.48
N LEU A 35 -6.25 2.02 12.95
CA LEU A 35 -7.62 1.55 12.68
C LEU A 35 -7.97 0.25 13.41
N ALA A 36 -7.05 -0.41 14.12
CA ALA A 36 -7.30 -1.71 14.75
C ALA A 36 -8.54 -1.73 15.67
N ARG A 37 -8.83 -0.62 16.37
CA ARG A 37 -10.03 -0.53 17.24
C ARG A 37 -11.35 -0.43 16.48
N GLN A 38 -11.32 0.03 15.23
CA GLN A 38 -12.50 0.21 14.38
C GLN A 38 -12.60 -0.90 13.32
N PHE A 39 -11.55 -1.68 13.12
CA PHE A 39 -11.49 -2.72 12.10
C PHE A 39 -12.11 -4.03 12.62
N PRO A 40 -12.97 -4.71 11.83
CA PRO A 40 -13.58 -5.96 12.24
C PRO A 40 -12.54 -7.08 12.35
N ALA A 41 -12.30 -7.56 13.57
CA ALA A 41 -11.36 -8.64 13.81
C ALA A 41 -11.78 -9.91 13.04
N GLY A 42 -10.88 -10.44 12.20
CA GLY A 42 -11.15 -11.63 11.40
C GLY A 42 -12.17 -11.40 10.27
N GLY A 43 -12.40 -10.14 9.89
CA GLY A 43 -13.26 -9.80 8.76
C GLY A 43 -12.87 -10.57 7.48
N LYS A 44 -13.87 -10.97 6.70
CA LYS A 44 -13.67 -11.75 5.46
C LYS A 44 -13.66 -10.84 4.25
N VAL A 45 -12.79 -11.16 3.28
CA VAL A 45 -12.86 -10.63 1.91
C VAL A 45 -12.87 -11.81 0.94
N SER A 46 -13.42 -11.62 -0.25
CA SER A 46 -13.44 -12.64 -1.30
C SER A 46 -12.74 -12.13 -2.56
N PHE A 47 -12.33 -13.07 -3.41
CA PHE A 47 -11.94 -12.75 -4.78
C PHE A 47 -13.10 -12.08 -5.52
N SER A 48 -12.75 -11.15 -6.40
CA SER A 48 -13.68 -10.40 -7.22
C SER A 48 -14.33 -11.30 -8.28
N ASP A 49 -15.67 -11.28 -8.30
CA ASP A 49 -16.47 -11.92 -9.35
C ASP A 49 -16.30 -11.26 -10.72
N HIS A 50 -15.76 -10.03 -10.79
CA HIS A 50 -15.39 -9.39 -12.06
C HIS A 50 -14.17 -10.06 -12.72
N PHE A 51 -13.42 -10.87 -11.97
CA PHE A 51 -12.22 -11.58 -12.44
C PHE A 51 -12.28 -13.06 -12.03
N PRO A 52 -13.21 -13.86 -12.59
CA PRO A 52 -13.50 -15.23 -12.14
C PRO A 52 -12.32 -16.21 -12.30
N ASP A 53 -11.43 -15.93 -13.26
CA ASP A 53 -10.25 -16.77 -13.54
C ASP A 53 -9.02 -16.38 -12.70
N ARG A 54 -9.05 -15.24 -11.99
CA ARG A 54 -7.93 -14.75 -11.19
C ARG A 54 -7.99 -15.29 -9.77
N ARG A 55 -7.24 -16.36 -9.53
CA ARG A 55 -7.26 -17.09 -8.24
C ARG A 55 -5.92 -17.12 -7.51
N LYS A 56 -4.85 -16.68 -8.16
CA LYS A 56 -3.49 -16.80 -7.62
C LYS A 56 -3.26 -15.78 -6.51
N LEU A 57 -2.85 -16.27 -5.34
CA LEU A 57 -2.45 -15.41 -4.23
C LEU A 57 -0.95 -15.11 -4.28
N TYR A 58 -0.63 -13.84 -4.07
CA TYR A 58 0.71 -13.30 -3.96
C TYR A 58 0.88 -12.60 -2.61
N ASP A 59 2.12 -12.30 -2.22
CA ASP A 59 2.39 -11.61 -0.94
C ASP A 59 1.80 -10.20 -0.89
N PHE A 60 1.67 -9.53 -2.04
CA PHE A 60 0.90 -8.31 -2.22
C PHE A 60 -0.27 -8.60 -3.16
N VAL A 61 -1.48 -8.35 -2.69
CA VAL A 61 -2.72 -8.67 -3.40
C VAL A 61 -3.35 -7.40 -3.93
N ARG A 62 -3.66 -7.40 -5.22
CA ARG A 62 -4.34 -6.28 -5.87
C ARG A 62 -5.76 -6.12 -5.34
N ASN A 63 -6.20 -4.87 -5.25
CA ASN A 63 -7.56 -4.55 -4.87
C ASN A 63 -8.01 -3.24 -5.51
N THR A 64 -9.32 -2.99 -5.51
CA THR A 64 -9.92 -1.76 -6.04
C THR A 64 -10.29 -0.76 -4.94
N VAL A 65 -9.95 -1.04 -3.68
CA VAL A 65 -10.32 -0.23 -2.51
C VAL A 65 -9.18 0.65 -1.97
N GLY A 66 -8.01 0.64 -2.62
CA GLY A 66 -6.91 1.57 -2.33
C GLY A 66 -6.09 1.27 -1.07
N VAL A 67 -6.01 -0.01 -0.66
CA VAL A 67 -5.24 -0.43 0.53
C VAL A 67 -4.07 -1.34 0.16
N LEU A 68 -3.08 -1.47 1.04
CA LEU A 68 -2.06 -2.52 0.90
C LEU A 68 -2.59 -3.80 1.54
N LEU A 69 -3.00 -4.76 0.71
CA LEU A 69 -3.40 -6.09 1.16
C LEU A 69 -2.22 -7.03 1.02
N VAL A 70 -1.74 -7.59 2.14
CA VAL A 70 -0.48 -8.34 2.16
C VAL A 70 -0.54 -9.63 2.95
N SER A 71 0.38 -10.56 2.66
CA SER A 71 0.61 -11.77 3.45
C SER A 71 1.40 -11.46 4.73
N SER A 72 1.39 -12.40 5.68
CA SER A 72 2.15 -12.30 6.92
C SER A 72 3.67 -12.28 6.68
N ARG A 73 4.14 -12.76 5.52
CA ARG A 73 5.56 -12.71 5.15
C ARG A 73 6.04 -11.27 4.96
N VAL A 74 5.19 -10.41 4.37
CA VAL A 74 5.50 -8.97 4.25
C VAL A 74 5.64 -8.34 5.65
N ARG A 75 4.69 -8.63 6.53
CA ARG A 75 4.73 -8.19 7.93
C ARG A 75 6.00 -8.65 8.64
N GLN A 76 6.36 -9.92 8.53
CA GLN A 76 7.56 -10.49 9.15
C GLN A 76 8.83 -9.77 8.70
N VAL A 77 8.98 -9.50 7.40
CA VAL A 77 10.14 -8.75 6.88
C VAL A 77 10.18 -7.33 7.44
N LEU A 78 9.04 -6.65 7.55
CA LEU A 78 8.97 -5.31 8.14
C LEU A 78 9.30 -5.33 9.64
N GLU A 79 8.84 -6.33 10.39
CA GLU A 79 9.18 -6.54 11.80
C GLU A 79 10.68 -6.79 12.01
N GLU A 80 11.30 -7.65 11.18
CA GLU A 80 12.75 -7.90 11.21
C GLU A 80 13.57 -6.63 10.92
N LEU A 81 13.05 -5.76 10.05
CA LEU A 81 13.65 -4.46 9.75
C LEU A 81 13.36 -3.40 10.83
N HIS A 82 12.54 -3.70 11.84
CA HIS A 82 12.12 -2.74 12.87
C HIS A 82 11.39 -1.52 12.27
N VAL A 83 10.52 -1.77 11.29
CA VAL A 83 9.63 -0.74 10.73
C VAL A 83 8.41 -0.61 11.63
N ASP A 84 8.42 0.39 12.51
CA ASP A 84 7.45 0.51 13.61
C ASP A 84 6.20 1.33 13.26
N ASN A 85 6.17 1.99 12.10
CA ASN A 85 5.06 2.84 11.68
C ASN A 85 4.04 2.10 10.79
N VAL A 86 3.79 0.83 11.09
CA VAL A 86 2.75 0.04 10.41
C VAL A 86 1.83 -0.64 11.40
N GLU A 87 0.59 -0.83 10.98
CA GLU A 87 -0.39 -1.64 11.67
C GLU A 87 -0.86 -2.74 10.73
N PHE A 88 -0.88 -3.98 11.22
CA PHE A 88 -1.37 -5.13 10.45
C PHE A 88 -2.76 -5.51 10.95
N LEU A 89 -3.75 -5.41 10.06
CA LEU A 89 -5.16 -5.66 10.33
C LEU A 89 -5.56 -7.03 9.74
N PRO A 90 -5.64 -8.10 10.55
CA PRO A 90 -5.81 -9.45 10.04
C PRO A 90 -7.20 -9.65 9.41
N ILE A 91 -7.23 -10.36 8.29
CA ILE A 91 -8.45 -10.76 7.60
C ILE A 91 -8.43 -12.24 7.25
N THR A 92 -9.59 -12.77 6.89
CA THR A 92 -9.70 -14.08 6.22
C THR A 92 -9.86 -13.87 4.72
N MET A 93 -8.96 -14.48 3.94
CA MET A 93 -9.01 -14.46 2.48
C MET A 93 -9.89 -15.60 1.98
N CYS A 94 -10.90 -15.28 1.17
CA CYS A 94 -11.80 -16.26 0.57
C CYS A 94 -11.75 -16.26 -0.96
N ASP A 95 -12.05 -17.40 -1.57
CA ASP A 95 -12.26 -17.50 -3.02
C ASP A 95 -13.60 -16.87 -3.44
N HIS A 96 -13.90 -16.96 -4.73
CA HIS A 96 -15.18 -16.53 -5.33
C HIS A 96 -16.41 -17.24 -4.73
N GLN A 97 -16.23 -18.40 -4.08
CA GLN A 97 -17.30 -19.16 -3.43
C GLN A 97 -17.33 -18.93 -1.90
N TRP A 98 -16.57 -17.96 -1.39
CA TRP A 98 -16.43 -17.66 0.04
C TRP A 98 -15.79 -18.78 0.89
N ASN A 99 -15.08 -19.73 0.27
CA ASN A 99 -14.25 -20.68 0.98
C ASN A 99 -12.91 -20.03 1.33
N SER A 100 -12.37 -20.29 2.51
CA SER A 100 -11.05 -19.77 2.90
C SER A 100 -9.94 -20.36 2.01
N VAL A 101 -9.08 -19.50 1.44
CA VAL A 101 -8.03 -19.91 0.47
C VAL A 101 -6.63 -19.39 0.79
N GLY A 102 -6.43 -18.84 1.98
CA GLY A 102 -5.12 -18.42 2.46
C GLY A 102 -5.17 -17.99 3.90
N GLU A 103 -4.08 -18.20 4.63
CA GLU A 103 -3.93 -17.77 6.02
C GLU A 103 -2.93 -16.62 6.13
N GLY A 104 -3.04 -15.85 7.21
CA GLY A 104 -2.08 -14.80 7.53
C GLY A 104 -2.15 -13.57 6.63
N TYR A 105 -3.24 -13.34 5.91
CA TYR A 105 -3.44 -12.10 5.14
C TYR A 105 -4.01 -10.99 6.02
N GLY A 106 -3.68 -9.75 5.66
CA GLY A 106 -4.12 -8.57 6.39
C GLY A 106 -3.90 -7.29 5.60
N LEU A 107 -4.59 -6.23 6.01
CA LEU A 107 -4.30 -4.89 5.51
C LEU A 107 -3.07 -4.37 6.25
N LEU A 108 -2.07 -3.95 5.50
CA LEU A 108 -0.91 -3.21 6.00
C LEU A 108 -1.23 -1.72 5.97
N ASN A 109 -1.64 -1.19 7.12
CA ASN A 109 -1.90 0.23 7.29
C ASN A 109 -0.58 0.95 7.63
N VAL A 110 -0.06 1.73 6.69
CA VAL A 110 1.11 2.59 6.93
C VAL A 110 0.67 3.80 7.74
N LEU A 111 1.32 4.06 8.86
CA LEU A 111 0.98 5.13 9.80
C LEU A 111 1.84 6.37 9.55
N GLY A 112 1.21 7.53 9.80
CA GLY A 112 1.83 8.83 9.61
C GLY A 112 2.09 9.16 8.13
N SER A 113 2.81 10.25 7.91
CA SER A 113 3.14 10.77 6.60
C SER A 113 4.34 11.70 6.68
N GLN A 114 5.05 11.86 5.58
CA GLN A 114 6.13 12.82 5.45
C GLN A 114 5.88 13.82 4.34
N ASP A 115 6.37 15.05 4.53
CA ASP A 115 6.32 16.10 3.52
C ASP A 115 7.56 15.96 2.61
N VAL A 116 7.40 15.23 1.51
CA VAL A 116 8.54 14.73 0.71
C VAL A 116 8.48 15.09 -0.76
N ILE A 117 7.36 15.65 -1.23
CA ILE A 117 7.18 15.99 -2.64
C ILE A 117 7.70 17.41 -2.84
N ASP A 118 8.68 17.59 -3.73
CA ASP A 118 9.13 18.92 -4.13
C ASP A 118 8.05 19.55 -5.02
N MET A 119 7.15 20.31 -4.39
CA MET A 119 6.02 20.98 -5.05
C MET A 119 6.45 22.05 -6.07
N LYS A 120 7.75 22.38 -6.18
CA LYS A 120 8.29 23.31 -7.18
C LYS A 120 8.86 22.60 -8.40
N LYS A 121 9.21 21.31 -8.27
CA LYS A 121 9.90 20.55 -9.33
C LYS A 121 9.12 19.34 -9.83
N SER A 122 8.15 18.85 -9.06
CA SER A 122 7.25 17.77 -9.48
C SER A 122 6.12 18.31 -10.34
N ASP A 123 5.62 17.52 -11.27
CA ASP A 123 4.40 17.82 -12.01
C ASP A 123 3.19 17.21 -11.27
N TYR A 124 2.15 17.99 -11.00
CA TYR A 124 0.99 17.47 -10.27
C TYR A 124 -0.26 18.28 -10.56
N ASP A 125 -1.41 17.62 -10.40
CA ASP A 125 -2.71 18.26 -10.27
C ASP A 125 -3.12 18.29 -8.81
N ILE A 126 -3.66 19.42 -8.36
CA ILE A 126 -4.17 19.58 -6.99
C ILE A 126 -5.69 19.53 -6.99
N ASP A 127 -6.26 18.91 -5.97
CA ASP A 127 -7.70 18.88 -5.76
C ASP A 127 -8.25 20.31 -5.71
N PRO A 128 -9.22 20.66 -6.58
CA PRO A 128 -9.69 22.02 -6.70
C PRO A 128 -10.51 22.49 -5.49
N ILE A 129 -11.00 21.58 -4.66
CA ILE A 129 -11.82 21.84 -3.47
C ILE A 129 -10.92 21.98 -2.24
N THR A 130 -10.05 21.01 -1.96
CA THR A 130 -9.21 21.00 -0.76
C THR A 130 -7.97 21.87 -0.91
N LYS A 131 -7.50 22.10 -2.14
CA LYS A 131 -6.26 22.84 -2.46
C LYS A 131 -5.03 22.34 -1.71
N ARG A 132 -5.04 21.07 -1.29
CA ARG A 132 -3.98 20.47 -0.46
C ARG A 132 -3.57 19.07 -0.93
N GLU A 133 -4.55 18.28 -1.36
CA GLU A 133 -4.34 16.91 -1.81
C GLU A 133 -4.01 16.90 -3.30
N ILE A 134 -3.00 16.13 -3.68
CA ILE A 134 -2.62 15.85 -5.07
C ILE A 134 -3.55 14.77 -5.59
N THR A 135 -4.18 15.03 -6.73
CA THR A 135 -5.09 14.09 -7.42
C THR A 135 -4.40 13.32 -8.54
N ARG A 136 -3.29 13.86 -9.06
CA ARG A 136 -2.47 13.25 -10.09
C ARG A 136 -1.02 13.70 -9.94
N LEU A 137 -0.08 12.79 -10.13
CA LEU A 137 1.34 13.02 -9.99
C LEU A 137 2.09 12.56 -11.24
N GLY A 138 2.73 13.49 -11.95
CA GLY A 138 3.69 13.23 -13.02
C GLY A 138 5.10 13.64 -12.59
N ASN A 139 6.12 12.91 -13.05
CA ASN A 139 7.52 13.29 -12.83
C ASN A 139 7.84 13.70 -11.37
N LEU A 140 7.60 12.82 -10.41
CA LEU A 140 7.85 13.06 -8.98
C LEU A 140 9.31 13.43 -8.71
N VAL A 141 9.53 14.49 -7.93
CA VAL A 141 10.84 14.87 -7.39
C VAL A 141 10.77 14.89 -5.87
N LEU A 142 11.69 14.20 -5.19
CA LEU A 142 11.70 14.15 -3.74
C LEU A 142 12.59 15.24 -3.11
N THR A 143 12.12 15.84 -2.02
CA THR A 143 12.95 16.64 -1.11
C THR A 143 13.74 15.73 -0.17
N LYS A 144 14.70 14.96 -0.72
CA LYS A 144 15.40 13.88 0.00
C LYS A 144 16.01 14.30 1.34
N ASP A 145 16.55 15.50 1.43
CA ASP A 145 17.18 16.02 2.65
C ASP A 145 16.17 16.30 3.79
N SER A 146 14.87 16.34 3.47
CA SER A 146 13.78 16.55 4.43
C SER A 146 13.13 15.25 4.89
N ILE A 147 13.50 14.11 4.29
CA ILE A 147 12.99 12.80 4.68
C ILE A 147 13.69 12.37 5.97
N ASP A 148 12.92 11.95 6.98
CA ASP A 148 13.47 11.36 8.20
C ASP A 148 14.40 10.20 7.82
N PRO A 149 15.70 10.26 8.19
CA PRO A 149 16.67 9.22 7.86
C PRO A 149 16.31 7.82 8.38
N LYS A 150 15.39 7.72 9.33
CA LYS A 150 14.89 6.44 9.89
C LYS A 150 13.65 5.91 9.18
N ALA A 151 13.07 6.67 8.26
CA ALA A 151 11.82 6.29 7.62
C ALA A 151 12.05 5.37 6.43
N ASP A 152 11.72 4.11 6.64
CA ASP A 152 11.92 3.04 5.67
C ASP A 152 10.66 2.72 4.85
N LEU A 153 9.48 3.10 5.35
CA LEU A 153 8.17 2.93 4.72
C LEU A 153 7.28 4.08 5.18
N PHE A 154 6.70 4.87 4.28
CA PHE A 154 5.87 6.02 4.67
C PHE A 154 4.94 6.47 3.54
N ARG A 155 3.97 7.33 3.91
CA ARG A 155 3.08 8.01 2.94
C ARG A 155 3.59 9.40 2.62
N ALA A 156 3.36 9.87 1.41
CA ALA A 156 3.53 11.29 1.09
C ALA A 156 2.33 12.10 1.61
N ARG A 157 2.60 13.16 2.39
CA ARG A 157 1.59 13.97 3.09
C ARG A 157 0.51 14.54 2.16
N ASN A 158 0.91 14.97 0.95
CA ASN A 158 0.00 15.56 -0.03
C ASN A 158 -0.70 14.52 -0.91
N MET A 159 -0.30 13.25 -0.84
CA MET A 159 -0.89 12.15 -1.62
C MET A 159 -0.81 10.88 -0.79
N MET A 160 -1.73 10.70 0.16
CA MET A 160 -1.62 9.67 1.19
C MET A 160 -1.65 8.22 0.65
N GLU A 161 -2.10 8.03 -0.59
CA GLU A 161 -2.07 6.76 -1.32
C GLU A 161 -0.70 6.47 -1.95
N LEU A 162 0.16 7.50 -2.08
CA LEU A 162 1.54 7.36 -2.51
C LEU A 162 2.39 6.86 -1.34
N ILE A 163 2.64 5.55 -1.34
CA ILE A 163 3.46 4.87 -0.35
C ILE A 163 4.86 4.68 -0.90
N LEU A 164 5.85 5.15 -0.15
CA LEU A 164 7.26 5.07 -0.48
C LEU A 164 7.97 4.09 0.44
N ILE A 165 8.92 3.34 -0.11
CA ILE A 165 9.86 2.49 0.63
C ILE A 165 11.30 2.88 0.33
N SER A 166 12.19 2.71 1.31
CA SER A 166 13.63 2.86 1.10
C SER A 166 14.23 1.69 0.31
N ASP A 167 15.46 1.86 -0.17
CA ASP A 167 16.28 0.75 -0.70
C ASP A 167 16.36 -0.43 0.28
N ARG A 168 16.49 -0.16 1.58
CA ARG A 168 16.61 -1.19 2.63
C ARG A 168 15.40 -2.13 2.63
N VAL A 169 14.18 -1.58 2.58
CA VAL A 169 12.95 -2.37 2.55
C VAL A 169 12.80 -3.09 1.21
N ARG A 170 13.06 -2.40 0.09
CA ARG A 170 13.00 -3.01 -1.25
C ARG A 170 13.92 -4.23 -1.35
N GLU A 171 15.17 -4.08 -0.93
CA GLU A 171 16.16 -5.17 -0.98
C GLU A 171 15.76 -6.34 -0.08
N ALA A 172 15.21 -6.07 1.10
CA ALA A 172 14.71 -7.12 1.98
C ALA A 172 13.52 -7.87 1.35
N PHE A 173 12.58 -7.16 0.72
CA PHE A 173 11.45 -7.78 0.01
C PHE A 173 11.93 -8.69 -1.13
N ILE A 174 12.90 -8.22 -1.93
CA ILE A 174 13.50 -9.01 -3.02
C ILE A 174 14.22 -10.24 -2.46
N LYS A 175 15.06 -10.05 -1.43
CA LYS A 175 15.83 -11.14 -0.79
C LYS A 175 14.93 -12.20 -0.16
N ALA A 176 13.80 -11.79 0.44
CA ALA A 176 12.81 -12.70 1.00
C ALA A 176 11.95 -13.40 -0.08
N GLY A 177 12.09 -13.01 -1.35
CA GLY A 177 11.31 -13.56 -2.46
C GLY A 177 9.83 -13.21 -2.36
N LEU A 178 9.48 -12.03 -1.84
CA LEU A 178 8.10 -11.57 -1.79
C LEU A 178 7.57 -11.32 -3.22
N THR A 179 6.28 -11.54 -3.40
CA THR A 179 5.64 -11.55 -4.72
C THR A 179 4.46 -10.58 -4.83
N GLY A 180 4.06 -10.23 -6.06
CA GLY A 180 2.89 -9.39 -6.32
C GLY A 180 3.08 -7.89 -6.06
N PHE A 181 4.32 -7.42 -5.93
CA PHE A 181 4.63 -6.01 -5.77
C PHE A 181 5.59 -5.51 -6.85
N LYS A 182 5.59 -4.18 -7.01
CA LYS A 182 6.61 -3.46 -7.76
C LYS A 182 7.07 -2.26 -6.96
N ALA A 183 8.37 -2.00 -7.07
CA ALA A 183 9.03 -0.86 -6.49
C ALA A 183 9.52 0.00 -7.66
N HIS A 184 8.79 1.06 -8.00
CA HIS A 184 9.16 1.98 -9.07
C HIS A 184 10.13 3.03 -8.51
N PRO A 185 11.16 3.47 -9.25
CA PRO A 185 11.97 4.61 -8.82
C PRO A 185 11.06 5.78 -8.46
N ALA A 186 11.25 6.40 -7.29
CA ALA A 186 10.43 7.54 -6.90
C ALA A 186 10.76 8.79 -7.73
N GLU A 187 12.04 9.03 -8.01
CA GLU A 187 12.45 10.12 -8.90
C GLU A 187 11.96 9.87 -10.33
N GLY A 188 11.22 10.82 -10.89
CA GLY A 188 10.61 10.73 -12.20
C GLY A 188 9.37 9.84 -12.27
N PHE A 189 8.82 9.39 -11.12
CA PHE A 189 7.62 8.58 -11.10
C PHE A 189 6.41 9.33 -11.68
N ASP A 190 5.61 8.65 -12.50
CA ASP A 190 4.39 9.16 -13.10
C ASP A 190 3.26 8.14 -12.87
N ASP A 191 2.20 8.58 -12.21
CA ASP A 191 1.10 7.72 -11.78
C ASP A 191 0.16 7.28 -12.92
N MET A 192 0.20 7.94 -14.08
CA MET A 192 -0.61 7.54 -15.23
C MET A 192 -0.10 6.26 -15.90
N PHE A 193 1.20 5.99 -15.77
CA PHE A 193 1.86 4.87 -16.45
C PHE A 193 2.22 3.73 -15.50
N ALA A 194 1.79 3.80 -14.24
CA ALA A 194 2.14 2.88 -13.16
C ALA A 194 1.00 1.92 -12.79
#